data_AF-A0A1B6FUY4-F1
#
_entry.id   AF-A0A1B6FUY4-F1
#
_cell.length_a   1.000
_cell.length_b   1.000
_cell.length_c   1.000
_cell.angle_alpha   90.00
_cell.angle_beta   90.00
_cell.angle_gamma   90.00
#
_symmetry.space_group_name_H-M   'P 1'
#
loop_
_entity.id
_entity.type
_entity.pdbx_description
1 polymer ?
#
loop_
_entity_poly.entity_id
_entity_poly.type
_entity_poly.pdbx_seq_one_letter_code
_entity_poly.pdbx_strand_id
1 'polypeptide(L)'
;FVDGLGTMGALFHMIKGSLGSGILAMPVAFKNGGLWTSLVGAIFVGLVYTHCVHILVYSSQVLCTRLKRPKLDFAEIAEGAFSTGPSKWRRYTAFAKEFVDEA
;
A
#
# COMPACT_ATOMS: atom_id res chain seq x y z
N PHE A 1 12.66 23.86 21.12
CA PHE A 1 11.27 23.61 21.60
C PHE A 1 10.23 23.88 20.51
N VAL A 2 10.49 24.76 19.55
CA VAL A 2 9.61 25.05 18.39
C VAL A 2 9.62 23.95 17.29
N ASP A 3 10.67 23.14 17.17
CA ASP A 3 10.83 22.12 16.10
C ASP A 3 9.89 20.90 16.23
N GLY A 4 9.36 20.68 17.44
CA GLY A 4 8.36 19.64 17.68
C GLY A 4 7.01 19.97 17.07
N LEU A 5 6.60 21.25 17.07
CA LEU A 5 5.27 21.66 16.59
C LEU A 5 5.17 21.65 15.05
N GLY A 6 6.26 21.98 14.34
CA GLY A 6 6.31 21.95 12.88
C GLY A 6 6.27 20.54 12.28
N THR A 7 7.01 19.60 12.88
CA THR A 7 7.00 18.19 12.45
C THR A 7 5.65 17.55 12.74
N MET A 8 5.08 17.78 13.93
CA MET A 8 3.75 17.26 14.27
C MET A 8 2.66 17.88 13.37
N GLY A 9 2.74 19.18 13.08
CA GLY A 9 1.80 19.84 12.16
C GLY A 9 1.83 19.26 10.74
N ALA A 10 3.01 19.00 10.19
CA ALA A 10 3.17 18.34 8.90
C ALA A 10 2.63 16.91 8.92
N LEU A 11 2.93 16.14 9.98
CA LEU A 11 2.39 14.80 10.18
C LEU A 11 0.85 14.83 10.25
N PHE A 12 0.25 15.72 11.04
CA PHE A 12 -1.20 15.86 11.13
C PHE A 12 -1.85 16.23 9.80
N HIS A 13 -1.19 17.06 8.99
CA HIS A 13 -1.69 17.42 7.66
C HIS A 13 -1.66 16.23 6.70
N MET A 14 -0.57 15.46 6.69
CA MET A 14 -0.47 14.22 5.92
C MET A 14 -1.48 13.17 6.40
N ILE A 15 -1.61 12.99 7.72
CA ILE A 15 -2.56 12.07 8.36
C ILE A 15 -4.00 12.44 7.97
N LYS A 16 -4.39 13.72 8.01
CA LYS A 16 -5.74 14.17 7.61
C LYS A 16 -6.04 13.86 6.14
N GLY A 17 -5.03 13.92 5.26
CA GLY A 17 -5.14 13.51 3.86
C GLY A 17 -5.25 11.98 3.68
N SER A 18 -4.43 11.21 4.39
CA SER A 18 -4.36 9.75 4.25
C SER A 18 -5.47 8.98 4.99
N LEU A 19 -6.06 9.54 6.04
CA LEU A 19 -7.08 8.85 6.86
C LEU A 19 -8.47 8.76 6.19
N GLY A 20 -8.76 9.66 5.24
CA GLY A 20 -9.88 9.59 4.29
C GLY A 20 -11.21 9.01 4.80
N SER A 21 -11.94 8.33 3.90
CA SER A 21 -13.18 7.60 4.18
C SER A 21 -12.94 6.25 4.90
N GLY A 22 -11.71 5.75 4.90
CA GLY A 22 -11.35 4.45 5.49
C GLY A 22 -11.51 4.41 7.01
N ILE A 23 -11.08 5.46 7.72
CA ILE A 23 -11.23 5.51 9.18
C ILE A 23 -12.67 5.79 9.62
N LEU A 24 -13.53 6.29 8.72
CA LEU A 24 -14.97 6.47 8.94
C LEU A 24 -15.75 5.19 8.61
N ALA A 25 -15.28 4.39 7.65
CA ALA A 25 -15.87 3.12 7.29
C ALA A 25 -15.60 2.01 8.32
N MET A 26 -14.41 2.00 8.94
CA MET A 26 -14.08 1.04 10.00
C MET A 26 -15.05 1.02 11.18
N PRO A 27 -15.42 2.15 11.83
CA PRO A 27 -16.35 2.13 12.96
C PRO A 27 -17.76 1.71 12.56
N VAL A 28 -18.21 2.03 11.34
CA VAL A 28 -19.52 1.58 10.82
C VAL A 28 -19.52 0.08 10.54
N ALA A 29 -18.42 -0.47 10.03
CA ALA A 29 -18.23 -1.90 9.82
C ALA A 29 -18.25 -2.68 11.14
N PHE A 30 -17.62 -2.14 12.20
CA PHE A 30 -17.64 -2.76 13.53
C PHE A 30 -19.02 -2.64 14.21
N LYS A 31 -19.72 -1.51 14.01
CA LYS A 31 -21.05 -1.30 14.61
C LYS A 31 -22.13 -2.22 14.00
N ASN A 32 -22.08 -2.46 12.69
CA ASN A 32 -23.09 -3.26 11.99
C ASN A 32 -22.68 -4.73 11.78
N GLY A 33 -21.39 -5.04 11.74
CA GLY A 33 -20.88 -6.42 11.56
C GLY A 33 -20.88 -7.24 12.86
N GLY A 34 -20.81 -6.57 14.02
CA GLY A 34 -20.71 -7.23 15.32
C GLY A 34 -19.25 -7.53 15.70
N LEU A 35 -18.94 -7.41 16.99
CA LEU A 35 -17.56 -7.42 17.52
C LEU A 35 -16.79 -8.69 17.16
N TRP A 36 -17.44 -9.86 17.22
CA TRP A 36 -16.80 -11.14 16.92
C TRP A 36 -16.48 -11.33 15.44
N THR A 37 -17.38 -10.92 14.53
CA THR A 37 -17.16 -11.09 13.09
C THR A 37 -16.08 -10.13 12.59
N SER A 38 -16.09 -8.88 13.09
CA SER A 38 -15.07 -7.88 12.75
C SER A 38 -13.71 -8.23 13.34
N LEU A 39 -13.65 -8.87 14.51
CA LEU A 39 -12.40 -9.36 15.10
C LEU A 39 -11.77 -10.46 14.25
N VAL A 40 -12.56 -11.46 13.83
CA VAL A 40 -12.08 -12.53 12.94
C VAL A 40 -11.67 -11.96 11.58
N GLY A 41 -12.48 -11.05 11.02
CA GLY A 41 -12.16 -10.36 9.77
C GLY A 41 -10.88 -9.52 9.86
N ALA A 42 -10.66 -8.82 10.97
CA ALA A 42 -9.45 -8.04 11.21
C ALA A 42 -8.19 -8.94 11.29
N ILE A 43 -8.29 -10.10 11.94
CA ILE A 43 -7.18 -11.07 11.98
C ILE A 43 -6.86 -11.58 10.57
N PHE A 44 -7.88 -11.94 9.79
CA PHE A 44 -7.69 -12.41 8.42
C PHE A 44 -7.08 -11.33 7.50
N VAL A 45 -7.64 -10.11 7.54
CA VAL A 45 -7.11 -8.96 6.79
C VAL A 45 -5.68 -8.64 7.23
N GLY A 46 -5.36 -8.75 8.52
CA GLY A 46 -4.00 -8.59 9.04
C GLY A 46 -3.03 -9.61 8.45
N LEU A 47 -3.40 -10.89 8.41
CA LEU A 47 -2.57 -11.94 7.82
C LEU A 47 -2.34 -11.72 6.31
N VAL A 48 -3.40 -11.40 5.56
CA VAL A 48 -3.30 -11.10 4.12
C VAL A 48 -2.45 -9.85 3.89
N TYR A 49 -2.63 -8.81 4.71
CA TYR A 49 -1.85 -7.58 4.64
C TYR A 49 -0.35 -7.85 4.88
N THR A 50 0.00 -8.59 5.93
CA THR A 50 1.39 -8.98 6.19
C THR A 50 1.97 -9.78 5.03
N HIS A 51 1.22 -10.73 4.48
CA HIS A 51 1.65 -11.50 3.30
C HIS A 51 1.88 -10.61 2.08
N CYS A 52 0.99 -9.66 1.83
CA CYS A 52 1.10 -8.70 0.73
C CYS A 52 2.36 -7.83 0.88
N VAL A 53 2.55 -7.22 2.06
CA VAL A 53 3.73 -6.39 2.34
C VAL A 53 5.01 -7.20 2.26
N HIS A 54 5.01 -8.46 2.71
CA HIS A 54 6.18 -9.34 2.61
C HIS A 54 6.61 -9.55 1.15
N ILE A 55 5.66 -9.83 0.26
CA ILE A 55 5.92 -9.95 -1.19
C ILE A 55 6.37 -8.61 -1.78
N LEU A 56 5.70 -7.51 -1.41
CA LEU A 56 6.01 -6.17 -1.89
C LEU A 56 7.44 -5.74 -1.51
N VAL A 57 7.84 -5.96 -0.25
CA VAL A 57 9.17 -5.64 0.24
C VAL A 57 10.22 -6.50 -0.45
N TYR A 58 9.94 -7.80 -0.64
CA TYR A 58 10.85 -8.68 -1.38
C TYR A 58 11.08 -8.17 -2.82
N SER A 59 10.02 -7.85 -3.55
CA SER A 59 10.11 -7.28 -4.89
C SER A 59 10.82 -5.92 -4.89
N SER A 60 10.52 -5.04 -3.93
CA SER A 60 11.16 -3.74 -3.77
C SER A 60 12.66 -3.86 -3.50
N GLN A 61 13.09 -4.83 -2.68
CA GLN A 61 14.51 -5.08 -2.41
C GLN A 61 15.25 -5.57 -3.66
N VAL A 62 14.67 -6.55 -4.35
CA VAL A 62 15.23 -7.07 -5.62
C VAL A 62 15.35 -5.93 -6.64
N LEU A 63 14.33 -5.08 -6.75
CA LEU A 63 14.32 -3.99 -7.73
C LEU A 63 15.21 -2.80 -7.33
N CYS A 64 15.31 -2.46 -6.04
CA CYS A 64 16.28 -1.50 -5.52
C CYS A 64 17.73 -1.91 -5.83
N THR A 65 18.04 -3.21 -5.71
CA THR A 65 19.35 -3.76 -6.10
C THR A 65 19.59 -3.66 -7.60
N ARG A 66 18.54 -3.78 -8.43
CA ARG A 66 18.65 -3.68 -9.90
C ARG A 66 18.71 -2.25 -10.42
N LEU A 67 17.94 -1.33 -9.84
CA LEU A 67 17.81 0.06 -10.32
C LEU A 67 18.72 1.08 -9.60
N LYS A 68 19.38 0.72 -8.49
CA LYS A 68 20.28 1.63 -7.72
C LYS A 68 19.64 2.99 -7.38
N ARG A 69 18.31 3.06 -7.22
CA ARG A 69 17.57 4.27 -6.85
C ARG A 69 16.63 3.96 -5.68
N PRO A 70 16.72 4.69 -4.54
CA PRO A 70 15.92 4.45 -3.34
C PRO A 70 14.54 5.14 -3.37
N LYS A 71 14.12 5.68 -4.52
CA LYS A 71 12.80 6.26 -4.76
C LYS A 71 12.18 5.47 -5.89
N LEU A 72 11.55 4.34 -5.55
CA LEU A 72 10.96 3.44 -6.52
C LEU A 72 9.47 3.68 -6.49
N ASP A 73 8.95 4.21 -7.58
CA ASP A 73 7.52 4.44 -7.72
C ASP A 73 6.79 3.09 -7.72
N PHE A 74 5.55 3.05 -7.23
CA PHE A 74 4.75 1.82 -7.21
C PHE A 74 4.56 1.26 -8.64
N ALA A 75 4.58 2.12 -9.67
CA ALA A 75 4.58 1.74 -11.08
C ALA A 75 5.78 0.84 -11.43
N GLU A 76 6.99 1.23 -11.02
CA GLU A 76 8.21 0.51 -11.36
C GLU A 76 8.27 -0.85 -10.65
N ILE A 77 7.80 -0.91 -9.39
CA ILE A 77 7.70 -2.18 -8.64
C ILE A 77 6.71 -3.13 -9.31
N ALA A 78 5.54 -2.62 -9.70
CA ALA A 78 4.53 -3.41 -10.40
C ALA A 78 5.05 -3.90 -11.75
N GLU A 79 5.64 -3.01 -12.55
CA GLU A 79 6.20 -3.36 -13.87
C GLU A 79 7.34 -4.37 -13.77
N GLY A 80 8.25 -4.21 -12.80
CA GLY A 80 9.34 -5.15 -12.53
C GLY A 80 8.82 -6.53 -12.10
N ALA A 81 7.78 -6.57 -11.26
CA ALA A 81 7.14 -7.82 -10.80
C ALA A 81 6.39 -8.54 -11.93
N PHE A 82 5.66 -7.81 -12.78
CA PHE A 82 4.93 -8.41 -13.90
C PHE A 82 5.84 -8.78 -15.09
N SER A 83 6.94 -8.05 -15.31
CA SER A 83 7.93 -8.35 -16.36
C SER A 83 8.78 -9.59 -16.04
N THR A 84 9.00 -9.87 -14.76
CA THR A 84 9.64 -11.12 -14.29
C THR A 84 8.69 -12.31 -14.21
N GLY A 85 7.38 -12.08 -14.38
CA GLY A 85 6.35 -13.12 -14.46
C GLY A 85 6.24 -13.81 -15.84
N PRO A 86 5.61 -14.99 -15.91
CA PRO A 86 5.46 -15.76 -17.16
C PRO A 86 4.70 -14.97 -18.24
N SER A 87 5.03 -15.22 -19.52
CA SER A 87 4.65 -14.43 -20.73
C SER A 87 3.19 -13.94 -20.81
N LYS A 88 2.22 -14.61 -20.16
CA LYS A 88 0.80 -14.22 -20.12
C LYS A 88 0.51 -12.98 -19.25
N TRP A 89 1.36 -12.65 -18.28
CA TRP A 89 1.16 -11.56 -17.32
C TRP A 89 1.74 -10.22 -17.82
N ARG A 90 2.59 -10.27 -18.86
CA ARG A 90 3.21 -9.13 -19.54
C ARG A 90 2.24 -8.29 -20.40
N ARG A 91 0.95 -8.68 -20.48
CA ARG A 91 -0.09 -7.85 -21.10
C ARG A 91 -0.76 -6.92 -20.10
N TYR A 92 -0.70 -7.25 -18.80
CA TYR A 92 -1.21 -6.43 -17.72
C TYR A 92 -0.22 -5.36 -17.26
N THR A 93 1.09 -5.49 -17.55
CA THR A 93 2.08 -4.42 -17.32
C THR A 93 1.71 -3.12 -18.01
N ALA A 94 1.23 -3.18 -19.25
CA ALA A 94 0.85 -1.99 -20.02
C ALA A 94 -0.35 -1.29 -19.37
N PHE A 95 -1.34 -2.06 -18.93
CA PHE A 95 -2.54 -1.54 -18.26
C PHE A 95 -2.23 -0.99 -16.85
N ALA A 96 -1.34 -1.66 -16.11
CA ALA A 96 -0.90 -1.20 -14.80
C ALA A 96 -0.09 0.09 -14.87
N LYS A 97 0.70 0.28 -15.93
CA LYS A 97 1.45 1.52 -16.16
C LYS A 97 0.53 2.72 -16.38
N GLU A 98 -0.50 2.53 -17.20
CA GLU A 98 -1.48 3.57 -17.53
C GLU A 98 -2.34 3.95 -16.30
N PHE A 99 -2.75 2.96 -15.51
CA PHE A 99 -3.53 3.20 -14.29
C PHE A 99 -2.74 3.89 -13.16
N VAL A 100 -1.43 3.70 -13.10
CA VAL A 100 -0.57 4.31 -12.07
C VAL A 100 -0.11 5.71 -12.46
N ASP A 101 0.06 6.02 -13.74
CA ASP A 101 0.36 7.39 -14.20
C ASP A 101 -0.84 8.35 -14.00
N GLU A 102 -2.06 7.80 -13.91
CA GLU A 102 -3.31 8.55 -13.71
C GLU A 102 -3.72 8.76 -12.23
N ALA A 103 -2.98 8.21 -11.26
CA ALA A 103 -3.26 8.29 -9.81
C ALA A 103 -2.23 9.14 -9.05
#